data_AF-A0A3C1BJV6-F1
#
_entry.id   AF-A0A3C1BJV6-F1
#
_cell.length_a   1.000
_cell.length_b   1.000
_cell.length_c   1.000
_cell.angle_alpha   90.00
_cell.angle_beta   90.00
_cell.angle_gamma   90.00
#
_symmetry.space_group_name_H-M   'P 1'
#
loop_
_entity.id
_entity.type
_entity.pdbx_description
1 polymer ?
#
loop_
_entity_poly.entity_id
_entity_poly.type
_entity_poly.pdbx_seq_one_letter_code
_entity_poly.pdbx_strand_id
1 'polypeptide(L)'
;MIKIQKITINKFKAFTKEEKISIGGNNVFIYGENGSGKSSFYYALKDFFQSSVEKIDIASLRNFNLNDGGVDCSIEIEFDDGIKNIVNEATRNTNTTPIIDANRLKSFLTYKHLLGVHNVKVNQELDVFELIVEGVLKHFKSAAITNNTELGVLWQNVKKETAKPYGAGTDFYFSRQKKASVEYQARLLNNALNRLFLTGNPDYLAPEVNAILGKLSPGLKIEFVRHTVTVNDIGQITKPKIILEVYDNGQSLNAKSPHFSLNEAKLSAIAISIFLGSIVRQRVFSPEIKPLFLDDILIGLDNENRLKLLSLLQEKDIPDADKVFKDFQIFITTYDRYWYEVSKLNLKGWKFIEFYKGANGPQLIYNEKTFLEKAKAYLDAFDFPACAHYLRKECERSLTEKLPETYIVGEGIKGLIKPPKLETLIERLGDYYNDLGLQPPTTLIDNLQNYKSILFNPMSHSDIESPIYKNDLELAFTTIRELNAIMLPVRTLVIKKGTIFTIDVPSINYTAEVEMAKDIYKVDDAGNISISPIVFLFKSWKREGVQFANSTGSPPSALTNADRLQKIKESPFGLLKAMDGLNHTCTDRGVAILTEEELKKAMNTSGNSLFDTIA
;
A
#
# COMPACT_ATOMS: atom_id res chain seq x y z
N MET A 1 -1.92 -6.80 24.51
CA MET A 1 -0.80 -5.96 24.02
C MET A 1 -1.03 -4.56 24.54
N ILE A 2 -0.06 -4.00 25.26
CA ILE A 2 -0.08 -2.62 25.74
C ILE A 2 0.32 -1.71 24.57
N LYS A 3 -0.46 -0.66 24.30
CA LYS A 3 -0.23 0.29 23.20
C LYS A 3 0.08 1.69 23.74
N ILE A 4 0.95 2.40 23.02
CA ILE A 4 1.26 3.82 23.27
C ILE A 4 0.03 4.67 22.93
N GLN A 5 -0.42 5.47 23.90
CA GLN A 5 -1.56 6.37 23.76
C GLN A 5 -1.14 7.80 23.49
N LYS A 6 -0.11 8.29 24.19
CA LYS A 6 0.40 9.66 24.02
C LYS A 6 1.91 9.69 24.21
N ILE A 7 2.55 10.56 23.45
CA ILE A 7 3.98 10.84 23.54
C ILE A 7 4.14 12.33 23.78
N THR A 8 4.76 12.70 24.90
CA THR A 8 5.07 14.08 25.24
C THR A 8 6.57 14.30 25.07
N ILE A 9 6.95 15.26 24.23
CA ILE A 9 8.35 15.61 23.98
C ILE A 9 8.54 17.06 24.39
N ASN A 10 9.39 17.31 25.38
CA ASN A 10 9.71 18.67 25.82
C ASN A 10 11.15 19.02 25.48
N LYS A 11 11.32 20.05 24.64
CA LYS A 11 12.61 20.70 24.36
C LYS A 11 13.74 19.76 23.88
N PHE A 12 13.40 18.59 23.36
CA PHE A 12 14.34 17.58 22.87
C PHE A 12 14.65 17.79 21.38
N LYS A 13 15.94 17.83 21.02
CA LYS A 13 16.46 17.99 19.65
C LYS A 13 15.77 19.13 18.90
N ALA A 14 14.89 18.82 17.94
CA ALA A 14 14.21 19.86 17.15
C ALA A 14 13.05 20.56 17.89
N PHE A 15 12.49 19.94 18.93
CA PHE A 15 11.37 20.50 19.69
C PHE A 15 11.88 21.64 20.58
N THR A 16 11.27 22.82 20.53
CA THR A 16 11.68 23.99 21.36
C THR A 16 10.77 24.22 22.56
N LYS A 17 9.68 23.47 22.66
CA LYS A 17 8.68 23.51 23.74
C LYS A 17 8.07 22.12 23.93
N GLU A 18 7.18 21.99 24.90
CA GLU A 18 6.41 20.77 25.13
C GLU A 18 5.42 20.56 23.97
N GLU A 19 5.52 19.40 23.32
CA GLU A 19 4.57 18.94 22.31
C GLU A 19 3.95 17.62 22.76
N LYS A 20 2.61 17.56 22.75
CA LYS A 20 1.83 16.37 23.11
C LYS A 20 1.27 15.73 21.86
N ILE A 21 1.78 14.54 21.55
CA ILE A 21 1.46 13.78 20.35
C ILE A 21 0.51 12.65 20.71
N SER A 22 -0.77 12.83 20.39
CA SER A 22 -1.82 11.85 20.64
C SER A 22 -1.75 10.72 19.61
N ILE A 23 -1.40 9.51 20.04
CA ILE A 23 -1.28 8.30 19.20
C ILE A 23 -2.60 7.51 19.19
N GLY A 24 -3.26 7.39 20.34
CA GLY A 24 -4.55 6.72 20.47
C GLY A 24 -4.48 5.19 20.31
N GLY A 25 -3.33 4.57 20.59
CA GLY A 25 -3.11 3.14 20.41
C GLY A 25 -2.98 2.67 18.94
N ASN A 26 -3.12 3.59 17.99
CA ASN A 26 -3.09 3.29 16.56
C ASN A 26 -1.65 3.12 16.05
N ASN A 27 -1.53 2.48 14.88
CA ASN A 27 -0.36 2.63 14.02
C ASN A 27 -0.35 4.06 13.45
N VAL A 28 0.83 4.62 13.23
CA VAL A 28 0.99 6.03 12.85
C VAL A 28 1.84 6.16 11.59
N PHE A 29 1.36 6.98 10.67
CA PHE A 29 2.09 7.37 9.48
C PHE A 29 2.29 8.88 9.49
N ILE A 30 3.55 9.31 9.42
CA ILE A 30 3.96 10.70 9.60
C ILE A 30 4.63 11.20 8.32
N TYR A 31 4.10 12.27 7.75
CA TYR A 31 4.80 13.07 6.75
C TYR A 31 5.54 14.21 7.43
N GLY A 32 6.74 14.56 6.98
CA GLY A 32 7.35 15.82 7.37
C GLY A 32 8.52 16.23 6.48
N GLU A 33 8.58 17.51 6.13
CA GLU A 33 9.66 18.09 5.35
C GLU A 33 11.01 18.05 6.10
N ASN A 34 12.11 18.31 5.39
CA ASN A 34 13.43 18.37 6.03
C ASN A 34 13.47 19.48 7.09
N GLY A 35 13.88 19.12 8.31
CA GLY A 35 13.91 20.05 9.45
C GLY A 35 12.60 20.20 10.21
N SER A 36 11.53 19.47 9.85
CA SER A 36 10.22 19.48 10.53
C SER A 36 10.21 18.82 11.93
N GLY A 37 11.30 18.17 12.34
CA GLY A 37 11.38 17.45 13.62
C GLY A 37 11.02 15.97 13.58
N LYS A 38 10.70 15.41 12.40
CA LYS A 38 10.42 13.98 12.18
C LYS A 38 11.50 13.04 12.74
N SER A 39 12.77 13.28 12.42
CA SER A 39 13.88 12.47 12.95
C SER A 39 14.06 12.67 14.46
N SER A 40 13.74 13.85 15.00
CA SER A 40 13.74 14.08 16.45
C SER A 40 12.67 13.25 17.14
N PHE A 41 11.49 13.09 16.53
CA PHE A 41 10.44 12.19 17.02
C PHE A 41 10.91 10.73 17.00
N TYR A 42 11.52 10.25 15.92
CA TYR A 42 12.15 8.92 15.86
C TYR A 42 13.15 8.70 17.01
N TYR A 43 14.06 9.65 17.22
CA TYR A 43 15.06 9.55 18.29
C TYR A 43 14.44 9.65 19.69
N ALA A 44 13.37 10.43 19.87
CA ALA A 44 12.71 10.51 21.17
C ALA A 44 12.17 9.13 21.60
N LEU A 45 11.47 8.42 20.72
CA LEU A 45 11.02 7.05 21.04
C LEU A 45 12.22 6.10 21.21
N LYS A 46 13.21 6.17 20.32
CA LYS A 46 14.39 5.31 20.39
C LYS A 46 15.12 5.47 21.73
N ASP A 47 15.42 6.71 22.10
CA ASP A 47 16.17 7.05 23.31
C ASP A 47 15.33 6.78 24.57
N PHE A 48 14.01 6.93 24.51
CA PHE A 48 13.09 6.50 25.57
C PHE A 48 13.22 5.00 25.85
N PHE A 49 13.08 4.14 24.83
CA PHE A 49 13.22 2.69 25.03
C PHE A 49 14.65 2.31 25.43
N GLN A 50 15.67 2.95 24.85
CA GLN A 50 17.06 2.71 25.20
C GLN A 50 17.36 3.06 26.66
N SER A 51 16.75 4.12 27.20
CA SER A 51 16.96 4.56 28.58
C SER A 51 16.58 3.52 29.64
N SER A 52 15.78 2.51 29.28
CA SER A 52 15.39 1.41 30.16
C SER A 52 16.57 0.55 30.63
N VAL A 53 17.66 0.50 29.87
CA VAL A 53 18.83 -0.36 30.15
C VAL A 53 20.13 0.43 30.35
N GLU A 54 20.17 1.71 29.96
CA GLU A 54 21.35 2.57 30.12
C GLU A 54 20.97 4.02 30.40
N LYS A 55 21.92 4.80 30.91
CA LYS A 55 21.69 6.23 31.15
C LYS A 55 21.86 6.99 29.83
N ILE A 56 20.82 7.72 29.43
CA ILE A 56 20.88 8.67 28.32
C ILE A 56 21.13 10.06 28.90
N ASP A 57 22.09 10.80 28.35
CA ASP A 57 22.32 12.19 28.71
C ASP A 57 21.30 13.10 28.02
N ILE A 58 20.08 13.18 28.58
CA ILE A 58 18.97 13.97 28.03
C ILE A 58 19.31 15.47 27.97
N ALA A 59 20.13 15.97 28.89
CA ALA A 59 20.57 17.38 28.91
C ALA A 59 21.32 17.73 27.62
N SER A 60 22.26 16.86 27.19
CA SER A 60 22.99 17.03 25.92
C SER A 60 22.10 16.97 24.68
N LEU A 61 20.90 16.40 24.80
CA LEU A 61 19.92 16.25 23.73
C LEU A 61 18.87 17.37 23.73
N ARG A 62 18.97 18.34 24.64
CA ARG A 62 18.17 19.57 24.62
C ARG A 62 18.35 20.30 23.29
N ASN A 63 17.30 20.97 22.84
CA ASN A 63 17.34 21.82 21.66
C ASN A 63 18.43 22.89 21.79
N PHE A 64 19.38 22.84 20.86
CA PHE A 64 20.57 23.69 20.88
C PHE A 64 20.28 25.19 20.70
N ASN A 65 19.07 25.57 20.25
CA ASN A 65 18.69 26.98 20.12
C ASN A 65 18.15 27.57 21.43
N LEU A 66 17.92 26.75 22.46
CA LEU A 66 17.44 27.22 23.75
C LEU A 66 18.62 27.57 24.66
N ASN A 67 18.84 28.87 24.84
CA ASN A 67 19.86 29.42 25.75
C ASN A 67 19.24 29.91 27.06
N ASP A 68 18.19 29.24 27.53
CA ASP A 68 17.42 29.62 28.73
C ASP A 68 18.00 29.08 30.04
N GLY A 69 19.07 28.28 29.98
CA GLY A 69 19.67 27.63 31.15
C GLY A 69 18.75 26.58 31.81
N GLY A 70 17.67 26.17 31.14
CA GLY A 70 16.68 25.25 31.70
C GLY A 70 17.10 23.78 31.65
N VAL A 71 16.65 23.02 32.65
CA VAL A 71 16.92 21.58 32.85
C VAL A 71 15.64 20.72 32.70
N ASP A 72 14.74 21.16 31.82
CA ASP A 72 13.40 20.60 31.64
C ASP A 72 13.27 19.72 30.39
N CYS A 73 14.38 19.35 29.73
CA CYS A 73 14.36 18.45 28.58
C CYS A 73 13.81 17.08 28.99
N SER A 74 12.77 16.59 28.33
CA SER A 74 12.13 15.33 28.71
C SER A 74 11.42 14.62 27.56
N ILE A 75 11.29 13.30 27.72
CA ILE A 75 10.44 12.45 26.89
C ILE A 75 9.57 11.63 27.83
N GLU A 76 8.25 11.72 27.67
CA GLU A 76 7.27 10.96 28.43
C GLU A 76 6.36 10.16 27.47
N ILE A 77 6.05 8.92 27.83
CA ILE A 77 5.12 8.05 27.12
C ILE A 77 4.03 7.58 28.08
N GLU A 78 2.79 7.76 27.65
CA GLU A 78 1.57 7.26 28.30
C GLU A 78 1.06 6.04 27.52
N PHE A 79 0.84 4.94 28.22
CA PHE A 79 0.32 3.68 27.69
C PHE A 79 -1.19 3.53 27.96
N ASP A 80 -1.83 2.51 27.37
CA ASP A 80 -3.28 2.28 27.44
C ASP A 80 -3.80 1.78 28.78
N ASP A 81 -2.92 1.29 29.64
CA ASP A 81 -3.16 1.04 31.06
C ASP A 81 -3.12 2.31 31.93
N GLY A 82 -2.86 3.48 31.33
CA GLY A 82 -2.75 4.77 31.99
C GLY A 82 -1.39 5.03 32.65
N ILE A 83 -0.44 4.09 32.57
CA ILE A 83 0.90 4.25 33.14
C ILE A 83 1.70 5.24 32.30
N LYS A 84 2.35 6.19 33.00
CA LYS A 84 3.25 7.19 32.42
C LYS A 84 4.67 6.93 32.84
N ASN A 85 5.55 6.84 31.85
CA ASN A 85 6.98 6.71 32.07
C ASN A 85 7.67 7.90 31.40
N ILE A 86 8.68 8.44 32.08
CA ILE A 86 9.43 9.64 31.71
C ILE A 86 10.92 9.37 31.84
N VAL A 87 11.66 9.96 30.90
CA VAL A 87 13.10 10.14 30.99
C VAL A 87 13.41 11.63 30.86
N ASN A 88 14.08 12.18 31.87
CA ASN A 88 14.59 13.54 31.91
C ASN A 88 15.91 13.56 32.71
N GLU A 89 16.43 14.75 33.02
CA GLU A 89 17.70 14.91 33.73
C GLU A 89 17.67 14.41 35.18
N ALA A 90 16.52 14.50 35.86
CA ALA A 90 16.35 14.15 37.27
C ALA A 90 15.72 12.76 37.48
N THR A 91 14.83 12.36 36.57
CA THR A 91 13.94 11.21 36.71
C THR A 91 14.05 10.31 35.50
N ARG A 92 14.24 9.01 35.77
CA ARG A 92 14.19 7.94 34.79
C ARG A 92 13.48 6.75 35.40
N ASN A 93 12.21 6.56 35.06
CA ASN A 93 11.40 5.41 35.49
C ASN A 93 11.12 4.43 34.33
N THR A 94 11.87 4.51 33.23
CA THR A 94 11.74 3.63 32.06
C THR A 94 12.30 2.22 32.28
N ASN A 95 12.93 1.93 33.41
CA ASN A 95 13.52 0.65 33.77
C ASN A 95 12.47 -0.38 34.26
N THR A 96 11.34 -0.46 33.56
CA THR A 96 10.29 -1.44 33.80
C THR A 96 10.46 -2.64 32.88
N THR A 97 10.04 -3.83 33.31
CA THR A 97 10.15 -5.06 32.49
C THR A 97 9.55 -4.90 31.09
N PRO A 98 8.34 -4.34 30.90
CA PRO A 98 7.75 -4.20 29.56
C PRO A 98 8.57 -3.30 28.62
N ILE A 99 9.16 -2.21 29.13
CA ILE A 99 9.97 -1.28 28.32
C ILE A 99 11.35 -1.88 28.03
N ILE A 100 11.97 -2.57 29.00
CA ILE A 100 13.23 -3.30 28.81
C ILE A 100 13.04 -4.36 27.71
N ASP A 101 11.94 -5.11 27.77
CA ASP A 101 11.61 -6.15 26.80
C ASP A 101 11.29 -5.57 25.41
N ALA A 102 10.55 -4.47 25.33
CA ALA A 102 10.38 -3.71 24.08
C ALA A 102 11.71 -3.28 23.45
N ASN A 103 12.65 -2.79 24.28
CA ASN A 103 13.98 -2.37 23.82
C ASN A 103 14.82 -3.55 23.29
N ARG A 104 14.56 -4.79 23.71
CA ARG A 104 15.25 -5.98 23.17
C ARG A 104 14.96 -6.21 21.69
N LEU A 105 13.79 -5.79 21.20
CA LEU A 105 13.45 -5.95 19.78
C LEU A 105 14.42 -5.20 18.88
N LYS A 106 14.91 -4.03 19.31
CA LYS A 106 15.74 -3.13 18.48
C LYS A 106 15.07 -2.80 17.13
N SER A 107 13.76 -2.59 17.18
CA SER A 107 12.84 -2.43 16.06
C SER A 107 12.82 -1.04 15.43
N PHE A 108 13.97 -0.36 15.41
CA PHE A 108 14.14 0.98 14.85
C PHE A 108 15.04 0.91 13.61
N LEU A 109 14.45 1.12 12.43
CA LEU A 109 15.16 1.05 11.14
C LEU A 109 15.07 2.40 10.42
N THR A 110 16.17 2.80 9.78
CA THR A 110 16.26 4.01 8.96
C THR A 110 16.76 3.63 7.57
N TYR A 111 16.51 4.45 6.56
CA TYR A 111 17.08 4.24 5.22
C TYR A 111 18.61 4.07 5.22
N LYS A 112 19.33 4.71 6.16
CA LYS A 112 20.79 4.59 6.27
C LYS A 112 21.26 3.17 6.54
N HIS A 113 20.44 2.38 7.26
CA HIS A 113 20.73 0.96 7.48
C HIS A 113 20.56 0.13 6.20
N LEU A 114 19.78 0.63 5.23
CA LEU A 114 19.57 0.00 3.93
C LEU A 114 20.57 0.48 2.85
N LEU A 115 21.24 1.63 3.03
CA LEU A 115 22.24 2.13 2.07
C LEU A 115 23.40 1.15 1.83
N GLY A 116 23.70 0.27 2.78
CA GLY A 116 24.69 -0.79 2.62
C GLY A 116 24.39 -1.72 1.43
N VAL A 117 23.14 -1.79 0.98
CA VAL A 117 22.70 -2.54 -0.19
C VAL A 117 23.35 -2.03 -1.49
N HIS A 118 23.46 -0.72 -1.68
CA HIS A 118 24.06 -0.14 -2.90
C HIS A 118 25.57 -0.36 -2.98
N ASN A 119 26.21 -0.67 -1.85
CA ASN A 119 27.65 -0.88 -1.75
C ASN A 119 28.05 -2.36 -1.85
N VAL A 120 27.09 -3.28 -1.97
CA VAL A 120 27.39 -4.70 -2.14
C VAL A 120 28.06 -4.88 -3.51
N LYS A 121 29.37 -5.11 -3.50
CA LYS A 121 30.16 -5.37 -4.70
C LYS A 121 29.78 -6.74 -5.24
N VAL A 122 28.88 -6.76 -6.22
CA VAL A 122 28.31 -8.00 -6.76
C VAL A 122 29.37 -8.86 -7.51
N ASN A 123 30.59 -8.31 -7.71
CA ASN A 123 31.69 -8.71 -8.62
C ASN A 123 32.16 -10.15 -8.52
N GLN A 124 31.99 -10.80 -7.37
CA GLN A 124 32.50 -12.17 -7.17
C GLN A 124 31.59 -13.03 -6.28
N GLU A 125 30.86 -12.45 -5.31
CA GLU A 125 29.95 -13.14 -4.37
C GLU A 125 29.06 -12.08 -3.68
N LEU A 126 27.79 -12.40 -3.34
CA LEU A 126 26.91 -11.48 -2.60
C LEU A 126 27.22 -11.51 -1.09
N ASP A 127 28.33 -10.88 -0.71
CA ASP A 127 28.76 -10.74 0.69
C ASP A 127 28.01 -9.60 1.38
N VAL A 128 27.16 -9.96 2.35
CA VAL A 128 26.32 -9.02 3.12
C VAL A 128 26.80 -8.86 4.56
N PHE A 129 28.04 -9.26 4.89
CA PHE A 129 28.54 -9.17 6.26
C PHE A 129 28.40 -7.75 6.84
N GLU A 130 28.85 -6.72 6.11
CA GLU A 130 28.78 -5.33 6.58
C GLU A 130 27.32 -4.86 6.70
N LEU A 131 26.47 -5.15 5.70
CA LEU A 131 25.05 -4.82 5.72
C LEU A 131 24.35 -5.40 6.96
N ILE A 132 24.67 -6.63 7.34
CA ILE A 132 24.04 -7.31 8.47
C ILE A 132 24.66 -6.87 9.81
N VAL A 133 25.98 -7.00 9.97
CA VAL A 133 26.66 -6.87 11.27
C VAL A 133 26.89 -5.41 11.64
N GLU A 134 27.14 -4.53 10.67
CA GLU A 134 27.31 -3.10 10.90
C GLU A 134 26.07 -2.26 10.57
N GLY A 135 25.11 -2.84 9.82
CA GLY A 135 23.84 -2.21 9.47
C GLY A 135 22.64 -2.79 10.23
N VAL A 136 21.90 -3.66 9.55
CA VAL A 136 20.55 -4.11 9.90
C VAL A 136 20.46 -4.78 11.27
N LEU A 137 21.44 -5.62 11.62
CA LEU A 137 21.50 -6.35 12.90
C LEU A 137 22.57 -5.79 13.84
N LYS A 138 23.09 -4.59 13.58
CA LYS A 138 24.13 -3.95 14.42
C LYS A 138 23.80 -3.98 15.90
N HIS A 139 22.55 -3.65 16.24
CA HIS A 139 22.08 -3.56 17.61
C HIS A 139 21.47 -4.87 18.15
N PHE A 140 21.42 -5.94 17.33
CA PHE A 140 20.88 -7.23 17.74
C PHE A 140 21.59 -7.73 19.00
N LYS A 141 20.82 -8.07 20.04
CA LYS A 141 21.33 -8.44 21.35
C LYS A 141 20.45 -9.51 21.98
N SER A 142 21.06 -10.64 22.34
CA SER A 142 20.38 -11.74 23.01
C SER A 142 21.32 -12.41 24.01
N ALA A 143 20.77 -12.79 25.17
CA ALA A 143 21.52 -13.52 26.19
C ALA A 143 22.05 -14.84 25.66
N ALA A 144 21.23 -15.57 24.90
CA ALA A 144 21.61 -16.86 24.33
C ALA A 144 22.56 -16.70 23.15
N ILE A 145 22.36 -15.69 22.29
CA ILE A 145 23.07 -15.61 21.01
C ILE A 145 24.36 -14.80 21.10
N THR A 146 24.31 -13.64 21.74
CA THR A 146 25.40 -12.65 21.74
C THR A 146 25.95 -12.37 23.14
N ASN A 147 25.59 -13.17 24.14
CA ASN A 147 25.96 -12.98 25.54
C ASN A 147 25.65 -11.55 26.04
N ASN A 148 24.46 -11.04 25.71
CA ASN A 148 24.03 -9.68 26.07
C ASN A 148 24.92 -8.53 25.53
N THR A 149 25.77 -8.80 24.55
CA THR A 149 26.53 -7.77 23.82
C THR A 149 25.87 -7.54 22.46
N GLU A 150 25.84 -6.31 21.97
CA GLU A 150 25.30 -6.06 20.62
C GLU A 150 26.20 -6.72 19.56
N LEU A 151 25.61 -7.29 18.51
CA LEU A 151 26.36 -7.99 17.44
C LEU A 151 27.42 -7.09 16.80
N GLY A 152 27.10 -5.82 16.54
CA GLY A 152 28.05 -4.85 16.02
C GLY A 152 29.20 -4.55 16.99
N VAL A 153 28.96 -4.60 18.31
CA VAL A 153 29.99 -4.42 19.35
C VAL A 153 30.92 -5.63 19.41
N LEU A 154 30.41 -6.86 19.28
CA LEU A 154 31.25 -8.06 19.17
C LEU A 154 32.24 -7.91 18.00
N TRP A 155 31.77 -7.41 16.86
CA TRP A 155 32.64 -7.14 15.72
C TRP A 155 33.63 -6.00 15.96
N GLN A 156 33.20 -4.88 16.58
CA GLN A 156 34.14 -3.81 16.94
C GLN A 156 35.21 -4.29 17.91
N ASN A 157 34.89 -5.17 18.85
CA ASN A 157 35.86 -5.73 19.78
C ASN A 157 36.93 -6.55 19.05
N VAL A 158 36.53 -7.38 18.08
CA VAL A 158 37.48 -8.11 17.21
C VAL A 158 38.39 -7.13 16.46
N LYS A 159 37.83 -6.08 15.83
CA LYS A 159 38.62 -5.07 15.10
C LYS A 159 39.60 -4.33 16.01
N LYS A 160 39.15 -3.87 17.17
CA LYS A 160 39.98 -3.16 18.16
C LYS A 160 41.11 -4.04 18.68
N GLU A 161 40.80 -5.29 19.03
CA GLU A 161 41.80 -6.23 19.56
C GLU A 161 42.86 -6.59 18.51
N THR A 162 42.44 -6.76 17.25
CA THR A 162 43.32 -7.05 16.11
C THR A 162 44.28 -5.88 15.83
N ALA A 163 43.81 -4.63 16.01
CA ALA A 163 44.60 -3.42 15.74
C ALA A 163 45.68 -3.15 16.79
N LYS A 164 45.63 -3.78 17.98
CA LYS A 164 46.64 -3.61 19.02
C LYS A 164 48.01 -4.09 18.55
N PRO A 165 49.10 -3.32 18.78
CA PRO A 165 50.45 -3.77 18.47
C PRO A 165 50.93 -4.84 19.47
N TYR A 166 52.02 -5.53 19.13
CA TYR A 166 52.77 -6.37 20.07
C TYR A 166 54.25 -5.99 20.03
N GLY A 167 54.97 -6.19 21.15
CA GLY A 167 56.35 -5.80 21.34
C GLY A 167 56.59 -5.17 22.73
N ALA A 168 57.86 -4.90 23.05
CA ALA A 168 58.22 -4.27 24.31
C ALA A 168 57.52 -2.90 24.46
N GLY A 169 56.89 -2.66 25.61
CA GLY A 169 56.16 -1.41 25.90
C GLY A 169 54.76 -1.32 25.27
N THR A 170 54.20 -2.41 24.76
CA THR A 170 52.83 -2.46 24.21
C THR A 170 51.90 -3.35 25.05
N ASP A 171 50.60 -3.36 24.72
CA ASP A 171 49.57 -4.19 25.37
C ASP A 171 49.92 -5.70 25.38
N PHE A 172 50.66 -6.16 24.36
CA PHE A 172 51.09 -7.55 24.23
C PHE A 172 52.60 -7.63 24.07
N TYR A 173 53.28 -8.32 24.96
CA TYR A 173 54.73 -8.50 24.82
C TYR A 173 55.07 -9.45 23.65
N PHE A 174 54.28 -10.53 23.47
CA PHE A 174 54.49 -11.53 22.42
C PHE A 174 53.30 -11.66 21.46
N SER A 175 53.56 -12.00 20.19
CA SER A 175 52.53 -12.26 19.18
C SER A 175 51.51 -13.33 19.61
N ARG A 176 51.96 -14.37 20.33
CA ARG A 176 51.08 -15.43 20.88
C ARG A 176 50.03 -14.90 21.87
N GLN A 177 50.37 -13.86 22.65
CA GLN A 177 49.44 -13.26 23.61
C GLN A 177 48.38 -12.44 22.86
N LYS A 178 48.81 -11.67 21.85
CA LYS A 178 47.89 -11.00 20.93
C LYS A 178 46.96 -11.99 20.25
N LYS A 179 47.50 -13.07 19.67
CA LYS A 179 46.72 -14.13 19.01
C LYS A 179 45.63 -14.66 19.94
N ALA A 180 45.99 -15.09 21.14
CA ALA A 180 45.03 -15.62 22.12
C ALA A 180 43.92 -14.61 22.48
N SER A 181 44.26 -13.32 22.62
CA SER A 181 43.26 -12.27 22.90
C SER A 181 42.30 -12.06 21.72
N VAL A 182 42.83 -11.99 20.50
CA VAL A 182 42.03 -11.83 19.27
C VAL A 182 41.16 -13.08 19.04
N GLU A 183 41.68 -14.28 19.28
CA GLU A 183 40.93 -15.55 19.19
C GLU A 183 39.75 -15.59 20.17
N TYR A 184 39.94 -15.08 21.39
CA TYR A 184 38.85 -14.98 22.35
C TYR A 184 37.70 -14.10 21.82
N GLN A 185 38.00 -12.92 21.30
CA GLN A 185 36.99 -12.02 20.72
C GLN A 185 36.35 -12.63 19.46
N ALA A 186 37.17 -13.23 18.58
CA ALA A 186 36.69 -13.89 17.36
C ALA A 186 35.75 -15.05 17.68
N ARG A 187 36.03 -15.83 18.74
CA ARG A 187 35.16 -16.92 19.20
C ARG A 187 33.79 -16.41 19.66
N LEU A 188 33.72 -15.29 20.38
CA LEU A 188 32.45 -14.69 20.80
C LEU A 188 31.61 -14.27 19.58
N LEU A 189 32.23 -13.61 18.60
CA LEU A 189 31.57 -13.26 17.34
C LEU A 189 31.12 -14.51 16.57
N ASN A 190 32.02 -15.48 16.36
CA ASN A 190 31.73 -16.70 15.62
C ASN A 190 30.58 -17.50 16.26
N ASN A 191 30.47 -17.53 17.59
CA ASN A 191 29.35 -18.17 18.27
C ASN A 191 28.00 -17.51 17.93
N ALA A 192 27.95 -16.17 17.91
CA ALA A 192 26.77 -15.43 17.50
C ALA A 192 26.43 -15.67 16.02
N LEU A 193 27.44 -15.63 15.13
CA LEU A 193 27.26 -15.89 13.71
C LEU A 193 26.80 -17.32 13.44
N ASN A 194 27.33 -18.31 14.17
CA ASN A 194 26.90 -19.70 14.07
C ASN A 194 25.43 -19.86 14.44
N ARG A 195 24.98 -19.19 15.50
CA ARG A 195 23.58 -19.26 15.91
C ARG A 195 22.65 -18.69 14.86
N LEU A 196 22.96 -17.49 14.35
CA LEU A 196 22.09 -16.77 13.42
C LEU A 196 22.13 -17.29 11.98
N PHE A 197 23.30 -17.77 11.52
CA PHE A 197 23.57 -17.98 10.09
C PHE A 197 24.06 -19.38 9.73
N LEU A 198 24.07 -20.34 10.67
CA LEU A 198 24.36 -21.75 10.36
C LEU A 198 23.06 -22.56 10.32
N THR A 199 22.80 -23.19 9.17
CA THR A 199 21.66 -24.08 8.98
C THR A 199 21.65 -25.20 10.03
N GLY A 200 20.46 -25.52 10.55
CA GLY A 200 20.25 -26.52 11.60
C GLY A 200 20.38 -25.99 13.03
N ASN A 201 20.83 -24.74 13.22
CA ASN A 201 20.75 -24.09 14.52
C ASN A 201 19.30 -23.70 14.84
N PRO A 202 18.80 -23.89 16.08
CA PRO A 202 17.49 -23.36 16.48
C PRO A 202 17.37 -21.85 16.28
N ASP A 203 18.51 -21.14 16.34
CA ASP A 203 18.64 -19.70 16.15
C ASP A 203 18.78 -19.24 14.69
N TYR A 204 18.72 -20.17 13.74
CA TYR A 204 18.92 -19.88 12.32
C TYR A 204 17.85 -18.94 11.78
N LEU A 205 18.27 -17.83 11.18
CA LEU A 205 17.41 -16.69 10.83
C LEU A 205 16.71 -16.81 9.46
N ALA A 206 17.24 -17.62 8.54
CA ALA A 206 16.71 -17.70 7.18
C ALA A 206 15.22 -18.09 7.09
N PRO A 207 14.66 -18.97 7.94
CA PRO A 207 13.24 -19.29 7.90
C PRO A 207 12.34 -18.06 8.09
N GLU A 208 12.57 -17.24 9.11
CA GLU A 208 11.79 -16.02 9.35
C GLU A 208 12.01 -14.99 8.23
N VAL A 209 13.23 -14.88 7.72
CA VAL A 209 13.55 -13.98 6.61
C VAL A 209 12.84 -14.38 5.33
N ASN A 210 12.87 -15.67 4.98
CA ASN A 210 12.21 -16.20 3.77
C ASN A 210 10.69 -16.10 3.85
N ALA A 211 10.10 -16.26 5.04
CA ALA A 211 8.65 -16.07 5.23
C ALA A 211 8.20 -14.63 4.90
N ILE A 212 9.06 -13.65 5.14
CA ILE A 212 8.82 -12.25 4.78
C ILE A 212 9.19 -11.98 3.32
N LEU A 213 10.34 -12.51 2.88
CA LEU A 213 10.84 -12.31 1.52
C LEU A 213 9.87 -12.86 0.48
N GLY A 214 9.27 -14.02 0.71
CA GLY A 214 8.27 -14.59 -0.19
C GLY A 214 7.03 -13.71 -0.40
N LYS A 215 6.71 -12.83 0.58
CA LYS A 215 5.62 -11.84 0.46
C LYS A 215 6.06 -10.59 -0.33
N LEU A 216 7.32 -10.16 -0.20
CA LEU A 216 7.86 -8.99 -0.90
C LEU A 216 8.34 -9.32 -2.33
N SER A 217 8.89 -10.50 -2.54
CA SER A 217 9.44 -10.96 -3.82
C SER A 217 9.10 -12.45 -4.00
N PRO A 218 7.88 -12.78 -4.48
CA PRO A 218 7.45 -14.16 -4.68
C PRO A 218 8.43 -14.94 -5.57
N GLY A 219 8.72 -16.18 -5.18
CA GLY A 219 9.69 -17.05 -5.86
C GLY A 219 11.14 -16.84 -5.41
N LEU A 220 11.47 -15.74 -4.72
CA LEU A 220 12.81 -15.49 -4.19
C LEU A 220 13.00 -16.16 -2.83
N LYS A 221 14.11 -16.87 -2.66
CA LYS A 221 14.55 -17.49 -1.40
C LYS A 221 16.03 -17.23 -1.19
N ILE A 222 16.44 -17.07 0.06
CA ILE A 222 17.85 -16.96 0.44
C ILE A 222 18.29 -18.06 1.41
N GLU A 223 19.58 -18.37 1.40
CA GLU A 223 20.28 -19.10 2.45
C GLU A 223 21.56 -18.35 2.83
N PHE A 224 21.95 -18.42 4.10
CA PHE A 224 23.18 -17.78 4.58
C PHE A 224 24.32 -18.78 4.60
N VAL A 225 25.45 -18.42 4.00
CA VAL A 225 26.70 -19.15 4.08
C VAL A 225 27.73 -18.28 4.79
N ARG A 226 27.98 -18.59 6.07
CA ARG A 226 28.88 -17.81 6.92
C ARG A 226 30.30 -18.38 6.91
N HIS A 227 31.30 -17.51 6.78
CA HIS A 227 32.70 -17.89 6.95
C HIS A 227 33.18 -17.62 8.37
N THR A 228 33.84 -18.61 8.99
CA THR A 228 34.41 -18.46 10.34
C THR A 228 35.54 -17.44 10.30
N VAL A 229 35.53 -16.49 11.24
CA VAL A 229 36.69 -15.62 11.47
C VAL A 229 37.79 -16.44 12.14
N THR A 230 38.94 -16.58 11.48
CA THR A 230 40.11 -17.30 11.99
C THR A 230 41.25 -16.31 12.22
N VAL A 231 42.17 -16.67 13.12
CA VAL A 231 43.27 -15.79 13.56
C VAL A 231 44.60 -16.45 13.24
N ASN A 232 45.51 -15.73 12.60
CA ASN A 232 46.86 -16.23 12.29
C ASN A 232 47.86 -16.01 13.45
N ASP A 233 49.10 -16.44 13.27
CA ASP A 233 50.12 -16.42 14.34
C ASP A 233 50.55 -15.02 14.82
N ILE A 234 50.27 -13.99 14.03
CA ILE A 234 50.54 -12.58 14.37
C ILE A 234 49.28 -11.83 14.85
N GLY A 235 48.19 -12.55 15.09
CA GLY A 235 46.94 -11.98 15.59
C GLY A 235 46.17 -11.16 14.55
N GLN A 236 46.35 -11.43 13.25
CA GLN A 236 45.49 -10.90 12.19
C GLN A 236 44.35 -11.86 11.91
N ILE A 237 43.22 -11.33 11.44
CA ILE A 237 42.00 -12.09 11.16
C ILE A 237 41.80 -12.34 9.67
N THR A 238 41.14 -13.44 9.33
CA THR A 238 40.55 -13.59 7.99
C THR A 238 39.43 -12.59 7.76
N LYS A 239 39.22 -12.17 6.50
CA LYS A 239 38.09 -11.30 6.15
C LYS A 239 36.79 -12.04 6.49
N PRO A 240 35.94 -11.48 7.38
CA PRO A 240 34.63 -12.08 7.64
C PRO A 240 33.75 -11.97 6.40
N LYS A 241 32.89 -12.96 6.19
CA LYS A 241 31.94 -13.00 5.07
C LYS A 241 30.65 -13.67 5.52
N ILE A 242 29.52 -13.10 5.10
CA ILE A 242 28.22 -13.78 5.09
C ILE A 242 27.77 -13.74 3.65
N ILE A 243 27.92 -14.86 2.95
CA ILE A 243 27.51 -15.00 1.56
C ILE A 243 26.03 -15.34 1.53
N LEU A 244 25.27 -14.61 0.73
CA LEU A 244 23.89 -14.96 0.42
C LEU A 244 23.86 -15.89 -0.79
N GLU A 245 23.32 -17.08 -0.59
CA GLU A 245 22.86 -17.90 -1.70
C GLU A 245 21.43 -17.54 -2.04
N VAL A 246 21.21 -17.06 -3.26
CA VAL A 246 19.90 -16.61 -3.69
C VAL A 246 19.34 -17.56 -4.74
N TYR A 247 18.09 -17.96 -4.53
CA TYR A 247 17.33 -18.83 -5.40
C TYR A 247 16.10 -18.07 -5.91
N ASP A 248 15.87 -18.11 -7.21
CA ASP A 248 14.71 -17.51 -7.87
C ASP A 248 13.94 -18.62 -8.58
N ASN A 249 12.70 -18.87 -8.14
CA ASN A 249 11.86 -19.97 -8.63
C ASN A 249 12.59 -21.34 -8.61
N GLY A 250 13.34 -21.58 -7.53
CA GLY A 250 14.12 -22.81 -7.32
C GLY A 250 15.46 -22.87 -8.06
N GLN A 251 15.78 -21.90 -8.94
CA GLN A 251 17.07 -21.84 -9.61
C GLN A 251 18.07 -21.00 -8.81
N SER A 252 19.26 -21.57 -8.56
CA SER A 252 20.35 -20.81 -7.94
C SER A 252 20.83 -19.69 -8.88
N LEU A 253 20.80 -18.45 -8.39
CA LEU A 253 21.30 -17.28 -9.11
C LEU A 253 22.84 -17.16 -9.05
N ASN A 254 23.48 -17.88 -8.11
CA ASN A 254 24.93 -17.83 -7.91
C ASN A 254 25.72 -18.38 -9.11
N ALA A 255 25.15 -19.34 -9.84
CA ALA A 255 25.80 -19.96 -11.00
C ALA A 255 25.73 -19.14 -12.30
N LYS A 256 24.93 -18.06 -12.35
CA LYS A 256 24.63 -17.30 -13.59
C LYS A 256 25.07 -15.83 -13.55
N SER A 257 26.09 -15.50 -12.75
CA SER A 257 26.54 -14.12 -12.49
C SER A 257 25.47 -13.25 -11.80
N PRO A 258 25.45 -13.22 -10.45
CA PRO A 258 24.42 -12.54 -9.64
C PRO A 258 24.11 -11.09 -10.05
N HIS A 259 25.08 -10.39 -10.64
CA HIS A 259 24.96 -9.04 -11.21
C HIS A 259 23.81 -8.81 -12.17
N PHE A 260 23.52 -9.82 -13.01
CA PHE A 260 22.49 -9.69 -14.03
C PHE A 260 21.11 -10.09 -13.50
N SER A 261 21.03 -10.71 -12.31
CA SER A 261 19.79 -11.31 -11.78
C SER A 261 19.21 -10.63 -10.53
N LEU A 262 20.05 -9.91 -9.75
CA LEU A 262 19.64 -9.18 -8.54
C LEU A 262 19.74 -7.67 -8.76
N ASN A 263 18.62 -7.06 -9.13
CA ASN A 263 18.47 -5.61 -9.18
C ASN A 263 18.33 -5.01 -7.77
N GLU A 264 18.38 -3.69 -7.69
CA GLU A 264 18.21 -2.91 -6.45
C GLU A 264 16.91 -3.27 -5.71
N ALA A 265 15.82 -3.48 -6.44
CA ALA A 265 14.53 -3.91 -5.92
C ALA A 265 14.63 -5.20 -5.08
N LYS A 266 15.23 -6.26 -5.65
CA LYS A 266 15.40 -7.54 -4.97
C LYS A 266 16.32 -7.43 -3.77
N LEU A 267 17.42 -6.66 -3.87
CA LEU A 267 18.34 -6.48 -2.76
C LEU A 267 17.71 -5.70 -1.59
N SER A 268 16.94 -4.66 -1.87
CA SER A 268 16.20 -3.93 -0.83
C SER A 268 15.14 -4.79 -0.16
N ALA A 269 14.42 -5.63 -0.94
CA ALA A 269 13.48 -6.61 -0.40
C ALA A 269 14.18 -7.62 0.53
N ILE A 270 15.36 -8.12 0.15
CA ILE A 270 16.18 -8.99 1.01
C ILE A 270 16.58 -8.27 2.30
N ALA A 271 17.10 -7.05 2.21
CA ALA A 271 17.56 -6.29 3.38
C ALA A 271 16.43 -6.00 4.39
N ILE A 272 15.26 -5.59 3.88
CA ILE A 272 14.06 -5.41 4.71
C ILE A 272 13.62 -6.72 5.34
N SER A 273 13.65 -7.82 4.59
CA SER A 273 13.26 -9.14 5.09
C SER A 273 14.21 -9.62 6.19
N ILE A 274 15.52 -9.36 6.08
CA ILE A 274 16.51 -9.64 7.12
C ILE A 274 16.17 -8.85 8.39
N PHE A 275 15.89 -7.55 8.26
CA PHE A 275 15.52 -6.72 9.39
C PHE A 275 14.26 -7.25 10.08
N LEU A 276 13.15 -7.29 9.34
CA LEU A 276 11.85 -7.67 9.89
C LEU A 276 11.88 -9.11 10.41
N GLY A 277 12.58 -10.03 9.74
CA GLY A 277 12.74 -11.42 10.17
C GLY A 277 13.40 -11.51 11.54
N SER A 278 14.42 -10.68 11.79
CA SER A 278 15.09 -10.61 13.10
C SER A 278 14.18 -10.04 14.20
N ILE A 279 13.31 -9.08 13.87
CA ILE A 279 12.32 -8.53 14.81
C ILE A 279 11.25 -9.58 15.12
N VAL A 280 10.75 -10.25 14.09
CA VAL A 280 9.78 -11.33 14.22
C VAL A 280 10.33 -12.46 15.09
N ARG A 281 11.60 -12.81 14.93
CA ARG A 281 12.27 -13.79 15.78
C ARG A 281 12.36 -13.33 17.24
N GLN A 282 12.68 -12.06 17.47
CA GLN A 282 12.84 -11.51 18.82
C GLN A 282 11.51 -11.19 19.52
N ARG A 283 10.38 -11.15 18.81
CA ARG A 283 9.06 -10.74 19.33
C ARG A 283 8.62 -11.50 20.59
N VAL A 284 9.07 -12.75 20.75
CA VAL A 284 8.74 -13.61 21.91
C VAL A 284 9.31 -13.05 23.21
N PHE A 285 10.39 -12.28 23.14
CA PHE A 285 11.01 -11.62 24.29
C PHE A 285 10.38 -10.26 24.62
N SER A 286 9.33 -9.88 23.90
CA SER A 286 8.58 -8.66 24.13
C SER A 286 7.07 -8.93 24.08
N PRO A 287 6.52 -9.60 25.11
CA PRO A 287 5.14 -10.05 25.10
C PRO A 287 4.12 -8.91 25.23
N GLU A 288 4.50 -7.78 25.82
CA GLU A 288 3.55 -6.71 26.19
C GLU A 288 3.56 -5.52 25.22
N ILE A 289 4.74 -5.00 24.86
CA ILE A 289 4.90 -3.76 24.08
C ILE A 289 5.80 -4.00 22.88
N LYS A 290 5.25 -4.03 21.65
CA LYS A 290 6.01 -4.29 20.42
C LYS A 290 6.03 -3.07 19.49
N PRO A 291 6.86 -2.03 19.74
CA PRO A 291 6.99 -0.91 18.81
C PRO A 291 7.71 -1.39 17.54
N LEU A 292 7.40 -0.82 16.39
CA LEU A 292 8.18 -0.95 15.15
C LEU A 292 8.26 0.42 14.49
N PHE A 293 9.47 0.96 14.36
CA PHE A 293 9.68 2.30 13.80
C PHE A 293 10.50 2.22 12.50
N LEU A 294 9.90 2.68 11.41
CA LEU A 294 10.48 2.71 10.06
C LEU A 294 10.64 4.16 9.60
N ASP A 295 11.87 4.69 9.64
CA ASP A 295 12.18 6.08 9.27
C ASP A 295 12.74 6.21 7.85
N ASP A 296 12.01 6.93 7.02
CA ASP A 296 12.37 7.26 5.63
C ASP A 296 12.67 6.02 4.77
N ILE A 297 12.17 4.84 5.16
CA ILE A 297 12.48 3.57 4.50
C ILE A 297 11.93 3.49 3.09
N LEU A 298 10.72 4.05 2.88
CA LEU A 298 10.06 4.00 1.59
C LEU A 298 10.90 4.68 0.50
N ILE A 299 11.68 5.71 0.83
CA ILE A 299 12.53 6.41 -0.14
C ILE A 299 13.58 5.48 -0.77
N GLY A 300 14.13 4.56 0.02
CA GLY A 300 15.13 3.59 -0.46
C GLY A 300 14.53 2.40 -1.23
N LEU A 301 13.23 2.44 -1.55
CA LEU A 301 12.52 1.38 -2.26
C LEU A 301 11.95 1.87 -3.58
N ASP A 302 11.85 0.97 -4.55
CA ASP A 302 11.03 1.20 -5.74
C ASP A 302 9.52 1.19 -5.40
N ASN A 303 8.71 1.66 -6.34
CA ASN A 303 7.25 1.79 -6.16
C ASN A 303 6.54 0.46 -5.87
N GLU A 304 7.00 -0.65 -6.46
CA GLU A 304 6.38 -1.96 -6.29
C GLU A 304 6.62 -2.47 -4.86
N ASN A 305 7.86 -2.41 -4.38
CA ASN A 305 8.23 -2.83 -3.03
C ASN A 305 7.64 -1.93 -1.94
N ARG A 306 7.40 -0.63 -2.22
CA ARG A 306 6.68 0.25 -1.30
C ARG A 306 5.27 -0.26 -1.01
N LEU A 307 4.48 -0.58 -2.04
CA LEU A 307 3.13 -1.11 -1.87
C LEU A 307 3.13 -2.50 -1.20
N LYS A 308 4.05 -3.38 -1.61
CA LYS A 308 4.18 -4.71 -1.00
C LYS A 308 4.56 -4.62 0.49
N LEU A 309 5.40 -3.67 0.89
CA LEU A 309 5.71 -3.43 2.30
C LEU A 309 4.46 -2.99 3.08
N LEU A 310 3.66 -2.07 2.55
CA LEU A 310 2.41 -1.66 3.20
C LEU A 310 1.41 -2.81 3.34
N SER A 311 1.31 -3.67 2.34
CA SER A 311 0.49 -4.88 2.38
C SER A 311 1.03 -5.91 3.38
N LEU A 312 2.36 -6.11 3.41
CA LEU A 312 3.04 -6.98 4.36
C LEU A 312 2.77 -6.58 5.81
N LEU A 313 2.79 -5.28 6.12
CA LEU A 313 2.58 -4.80 7.50
C LEU A 313 1.11 -4.90 7.95
N GLN A 314 0.16 -4.99 7.01
CA GLN A 314 -1.26 -5.17 7.30
C GLN A 314 -1.70 -6.63 7.29
N GLU A 315 -1.01 -7.47 6.51
CA GLU A 315 -1.32 -8.89 6.34
C GLU A 315 -2.79 -9.12 5.94
N LYS A 316 -3.31 -8.29 5.02
CA LYS A 316 -4.74 -8.24 4.65
C LYS A 316 -5.33 -9.61 4.29
N ASP A 317 -4.56 -10.42 3.58
CA ASP A 317 -4.97 -11.72 3.04
C ASP A 317 -4.60 -12.90 3.95
N ILE A 318 -4.23 -12.62 5.21
CA ILE A 318 -3.82 -13.64 6.18
C ILE A 318 -4.88 -13.72 7.29
N PRO A 319 -5.30 -14.92 7.72
CA PRO A 319 -6.19 -15.09 8.86
C PRO A 319 -5.66 -14.36 10.10
N ASP A 320 -6.55 -13.73 10.88
CA ASP A 320 -6.15 -12.93 12.05
C ASP A 320 -5.30 -13.71 13.05
N ALA A 321 -5.50 -15.03 13.19
CA ALA A 321 -4.68 -15.88 14.05
C ALA A 321 -3.20 -15.90 13.66
N ASP A 322 -2.91 -15.82 12.36
CA ASP A 322 -1.58 -15.97 11.78
C ASP A 322 -0.88 -14.63 11.50
N LYS A 323 -1.58 -13.51 11.68
CA LYS A 323 -0.99 -12.18 11.53
C LYS A 323 0.10 -11.97 12.57
N VAL A 324 1.32 -11.79 12.09
CA VAL A 324 2.53 -11.47 12.82
C VAL A 324 2.55 -10.02 13.28
N PHE A 325 2.14 -9.10 12.40
CA PHE A 325 2.30 -7.67 12.64
C PHE A 325 1.13 -7.04 13.40
N LYS A 326 0.03 -7.77 13.63
CA LYS A 326 -1.14 -7.28 14.40
C LYS A 326 -0.77 -6.83 15.82
N ASP A 327 0.20 -7.49 16.43
CA ASP A 327 0.62 -7.20 17.81
C ASP A 327 1.53 -5.97 17.88
N PHE A 328 2.14 -5.58 16.76
CA PHE A 328 3.04 -4.45 16.71
C PHE A 328 2.27 -3.13 16.70
N GLN A 329 2.88 -2.09 17.27
CA GLN A 329 2.47 -0.71 17.05
C GLN A 329 3.49 -0.06 16.14
N ILE A 330 3.06 0.24 14.92
CA ILE A 330 3.95 0.59 13.82
C ILE A 330 3.93 2.10 13.61
N PHE A 331 5.12 2.68 13.51
CA PHE A 331 5.36 4.08 13.20
C PHE A 331 6.16 4.15 11.90
N ILE A 332 5.62 4.83 10.90
CA ILE A 332 6.30 5.09 9.63
C ILE A 332 6.45 6.59 9.48
N THR A 333 7.66 7.04 9.18
CA THR A 333 7.95 8.45 8.87
C THR A 333 8.50 8.56 7.44
N THR A 334 8.07 9.60 6.72
CA THR A 334 8.56 9.90 5.37
C THR A 334 8.63 11.40 5.11
N TYR A 335 9.54 11.84 4.23
CA TYR A 335 9.49 13.18 3.63
C TYR A 335 8.78 13.19 2.26
N ASP A 336 8.39 12.02 1.73
CA ASP A 336 7.75 11.88 0.43
C ASP A 336 6.23 12.12 0.53
N ARG A 337 5.78 13.31 0.09
CA ARG A 337 4.36 13.71 0.18
C ARG A 337 3.45 12.82 -0.65
N TYR A 338 3.91 12.42 -1.84
CA TYR A 338 3.11 11.56 -2.72
C TYR A 338 2.83 10.23 -2.03
N TRP A 339 3.86 9.61 -1.44
CA TRP A 339 3.69 8.34 -0.74
C TRP A 339 2.88 8.45 0.54
N TYR A 340 2.93 9.58 1.24
CA TYR A 340 2.02 9.84 2.35
C TYR A 340 0.55 9.80 1.92
N GLU A 341 0.19 10.43 0.80
CA GLU A 341 -1.19 10.42 0.28
C GLU A 341 -1.59 9.04 -0.26
N VAL A 342 -0.70 8.35 -0.99
CA VAL A 342 -0.95 6.96 -1.43
C VAL A 342 -1.16 6.03 -0.24
N SER A 343 -0.41 6.23 0.85
CA SER A 343 -0.52 5.41 2.05
C SER A 343 -1.87 5.57 2.76
N LYS A 344 -2.50 6.75 2.73
CA LYS A 344 -3.85 6.96 3.28
C LYS A 344 -4.90 6.07 2.65
N LEU A 345 -4.81 5.86 1.34
CA LEU A 345 -5.72 4.97 0.60
C LEU A 345 -5.51 3.50 0.98
N ASN A 346 -4.29 3.13 1.38
CA ASN A 346 -3.89 1.75 1.59
C ASN A 346 -3.94 1.30 3.05
N LEU A 347 -3.79 2.21 4.02
CA LEU A 347 -3.65 1.93 5.45
C LEU A 347 -4.89 2.40 6.23
N LYS A 348 -6.01 1.66 6.12
CA LYS A 348 -7.23 1.95 6.88
C LYS A 348 -6.98 1.76 8.39
N GLY A 349 -7.51 2.67 9.21
CA GLY A 349 -7.36 2.63 10.67
C GLY A 349 -6.02 3.14 11.21
N TRP A 350 -5.12 3.62 10.34
CA TRP A 350 -3.88 4.27 10.77
C TRP A 350 -4.10 5.76 11.04
N LYS A 351 -3.34 6.29 12.00
CA LYS A 351 -3.34 7.73 12.29
C LYS A 351 -2.33 8.45 11.42
N PHE A 352 -2.77 9.49 10.72
CA PHE A 352 -1.95 10.28 9.80
C PHE A 352 -1.64 11.65 10.41
N ILE A 353 -0.34 11.96 10.55
CA ILE A 353 0.15 13.22 11.15
C ILE A 353 1.09 13.89 10.15
N GLU A 354 1.03 15.22 10.05
CA GLU A 354 1.96 16.02 9.26
C GLU A 354 2.82 16.89 10.18
N PHE A 355 4.13 16.86 9.99
CA PHE A 355 5.11 17.67 10.70
C PHE A 355 5.61 18.76 9.75
N TYR A 356 5.53 20.00 10.18
CA TYR A 356 6.06 21.16 9.46
C TYR A 356 7.09 21.90 10.30
N LYS A 357 8.02 22.60 9.63
CA LYS A 357 8.94 23.50 10.32
C LYS A 357 8.18 24.77 10.75
N GLY A 358 7.96 24.92 12.05
CA GLY A 358 7.45 26.16 12.63
C GLY A 358 8.54 27.13 13.04
N ALA A 359 8.15 28.38 13.34
CA ALA A 359 9.04 29.39 13.90
C ALA A 359 9.59 29.00 15.29
N ASN A 360 8.75 28.32 16.08
CA ASN A 360 9.06 27.91 17.46
C ASN A 360 8.99 26.38 17.58
N GLY A 361 9.77 25.67 16.76
CA GLY A 361 9.81 24.21 16.74
C GLY A 361 8.81 23.56 15.79
N PRO A 362 8.66 22.23 15.83
CA PRO A 362 7.75 21.47 14.97
C PRO A 362 6.31 21.94 15.11
N GLN A 363 5.61 22.09 13.98
CA GLN A 363 4.15 22.24 13.96
C GLN A 363 3.51 20.93 13.51
N LEU A 364 2.58 20.45 14.32
CA LEU A 364 1.94 19.15 14.17
C LEU A 364 0.51 19.36 13.66
N ILE A 365 0.22 18.85 12.47
CA ILE A 365 -1.14 18.81 11.93
C ILE A 365 -1.62 17.38 12.04
N TYR A 366 -2.50 17.15 13.00
CA TYR A 366 -3.28 15.93 13.09
C TYR A 366 -4.36 16.07 12.03
N ASN A 367 -4.20 15.36 10.91
CA ASN A 367 -5.10 15.43 9.77
C ASN A 367 -6.42 14.67 10.08
N GLU A 368 -6.97 14.92 11.27
CA GLU A 368 -8.10 14.23 11.88
C GLU A 368 -9.42 14.62 11.22
N LYS A 369 -9.43 15.77 10.53
CA LYS A 369 -10.61 16.23 9.81
C LYS A 369 -10.63 15.67 8.39
N THR A 370 -11.67 14.90 8.07
CA THR A 370 -12.11 14.57 6.72
C THR A 370 -12.29 15.83 5.87
N PHE A 371 -12.35 15.71 4.55
CA PHE A 371 -12.63 16.87 3.69
C PHE A 371 -13.96 17.54 4.07
N LEU A 372 -14.97 16.75 4.46
CA LEU A 372 -16.26 17.25 4.93
C LEU A 372 -16.12 18.06 6.24
N GLU A 373 -15.35 17.58 7.21
CA GLU A 373 -15.10 18.31 8.48
C GLU A 373 -14.24 19.56 8.27
N LYS A 374 -13.30 19.52 7.32
CA LYS A 374 -12.55 20.71 6.91
C LYS A 374 -13.47 21.73 6.26
N ALA A 375 -14.30 21.31 5.29
CA ALA A 375 -15.29 22.17 4.68
C ALA A 375 -16.18 22.82 5.75
N LYS A 376 -16.63 22.04 6.74
CA LYS A 376 -17.48 22.56 7.82
C LYS A 376 -16.75 23.61 8.67
N ALA A 377 -15.49 23.35 9.02
CA ALA A 377 -14.68 24.32 9.75
C ALA A 377 -14.46 25.63 8.97
N TYR A 378 -14.29 25.57 7.64
CA TYR A 378 -14.18 26.77 6.80
C TYR A 378 -15.51 27.50 6.62
N LEU A 379 -16.63 26.78 6.55
CA LEU A 379 -17.98 27.36 6.59
C LEU A 379 -18.19 28.17 7.88
N ASP A 380 -17.86 27.56 9.03
CA ASP A 380 -17.97 28.19 10.35
C ASP A 380 -17.02 29.38 10.51
N ALA A 381 -15.87 29.36 9.82
CA ALA A 381 -14.90 30.45 9.78
C ALA A 381 -15.20 31.52 8.72
N PHE A 382 -16.32 31.43 8.00
CA PHE A 382 -16.74 32.33 6.91
C PHE A 382 -15.77 32.38 5.71
N ASP A 383 -14.88 31.38 5.56
CA ASP A 383 -14.02 31.21 4.38
C ASP A 383 -14.71 30.31 3.35
N PHE A 384 -15.64 30.93 2.61
CA PHE A 384 -16.47 30.24 1.63
C PHE A 384 -15.69 29.64 0.45
N PRO A 385 -14.65 30.28 -0.12
CA PRO A 385 -13.82 29.67 -1.13
C PRO A 385 -13.10 28.39 -0.66
N ALA A 386 -12.54 28.41 0.56
CA ALA A 386 -11.91 27.21 1.12
C ALA A 386 -12.95 26.12 1.41
N CYS A 387 -14.13 26.47 1.92
CA CYS A 387 -15.24 25.54 2.10
C CYS A 387 -15.61 24.84 0.79
N ALA A 388 -15.84 25.60 -0.29
CA ALA A 388 -16.19 25.07 -1.60
C ALA A 388 -15.10 24.13 -2.17
N HIS A 389 -13.83 24.49 -1.98
CA HIS A 389 -12.69 23.66 -2.37
C HIS A 389 -12.67 22.30 -1.66
N TYR A 390 -12.96 22.29 -0.35
CA TYR A 390 -13.00 21.03 0.40
C TYR A 390 -14.25 20.20 0.10
N LEU A 391 -15.40 20.82 -0.18
CA LEU A 391 -16.59 20.11 -0.69
C LEU A 391 -16.31 19.45 -2.04
N ARG A 392 -15.63 20.15 -2.96
CA ARG A 392 -15.18 19.55 -4.22
C ARG A 392 -14.35 18.29 -3.99
N LYS A 393 -13.34 18.38 -3.12
CA LYS A 393 -12.45 17.24 -2.82
C LYS A 393 -13.21 16.05 -2.23
N GLU A 394 -14.20 16.32 -1.39
CA GLU A 394 -15.06 15.27 -0.83
C GLU A 394 -15.93 14.62 -1.91
N CYS A 395 -16.47 15.41 -2.84
CA CYS A 395 -17.22 14.90 -3.99
C CYS A 395 -16.35 13.99 -4.89
N GLU A 396 -15.16 14.46 -5.28
CA GLU A 396 -14.19 13.68 -6.08
C GLU A 396 -13.79 12.37 -5.38
N ARG A 397 -13.52 12.44 -4.07
CA ARG A 397 -13.22 11.26 -3.24
C ARG A 397 -14.36 10.26 -3.26
N SER A 398 -15.59 10.71 -3.00
CA SER A 398 -16.77 9.85 -2.90
C SER A 398 -17.07 9.13 -4.22
N LEU A 399 -17.03 9.84 -5.34
CA LEU A 399 -17.22 9.25 -6.67
C LEU A 399 -16.13 8.23 -6.99
N THR A 400 -14.87 8.54 -6.69
CA THR A 400 -13.74 7.65 -6.97
C THR A 400 -13.78 6.37 -6.12
N GLU A 401 -14.24 6.47 -4.88
CA GLU A 401 -14.36 5.30 -3.98
C GLU A 401 -15.55 4.40 -4.34
N LYS A 402 -16.64 4.97 -4.87
CA LYS A 402 -17.87 4.22 -5.16
C LYS A 402 -17.88 3.61 -6.56
N LEU A 403 -17.41 4.33 -7.58
CA LEU A 403 -17.47 3.87 -8.96
C LEU A 403 -16.47 2.74 -9.23
N PRO A 404 -16.81 1.77 -10.11
CA PRO A 404 -15.85 0.74 -10.53
C PRO A 404 -14.64 1.32 -11.26
N GLU A 405 -13.51 0.60 -11.24
CA GLU A 405 -12.24 1.04 -11.83
C GLU A 405 -12.39 1.52 -13.30
N THR A 406 -13.21 0.82 -14.09
CA THR A 406 -13.50 1.16 -15.49
C THR A 406 -14.09 2.56 -15.69
N TYR A 407 -14.69 3.15 -14.67
CA TYR A 407 -15.30 4.49 -14.69
C TYR A 407 -14.44 5.57 -14.01
N ILE A 408 -13.28 5.22 -13.44
CA ILE A 408 -12.38 6.20 -12.80
C ILE A 408 -11.03 6.35 -13.50
N VAL A 409 -10.77 5.57 -14.55
CA VAL A 409 -9.56 5.67 -15.38
C VAL A 409 -9.75 6.74 -16.46
N GLY A 410 -8.78 7.64 -16.62
CA GLY A 410 -8.76 8.66 -17.68
C GLY A 410 -8.24 8.13 -19.02
N GLU A 411 -8.39 8.90 -20.09
CA GLU A 411 -7.80 8.58 -21.40
C GLU A 411 -6.29 8.85 -21.39
N GLY A 412 -5.46 7.91 -21.87
CA GLY A 412 -4.01 8.09 -22.00
C GLY A 412 -3.22 6.81 -22.30
N ILE A 413 -1.96 6.98 -22.71
CA ILE A 413 -1.00 5.87 -22.91
C ILE A 413 -0.53 5.36 -21.53
N LYS A 414 -0.41 4.03 -21.37
CA LYS A 414 0.10 3.37 -20.14
C LYS A 414 1.29 4.15 -19.55
N GLY A 415 1.09 4.70 -18.35
CA GLY A 415 2.11 5.46 -17.59
C GLY A 415 1.83 6.96 -17.41
N LEU A 416 0.86 7.55 -18.13
CA LEU A 416 0.50 8.98 -18.06
C LEU A 416 -1.01 9.22 -17.90
N ILE A 417 -1.72 8.29 -17.27
CA ILE A 417 -3.17 8.40 -17.06
C ILE A 417 -3.43 9.53 -16.04
N LYS A 418 -3.96 10.66 -16.51
CA LYS A 418 -4.47 11.69 -15.60
C LYS A 418 -5.80 11.21 -15.02
N PRO A 419 -6.06 11.44 -13.72
CA PRO A 419 -7.38 11.19 -13.16
C PRO A 419 -8.43 12.02 -13.91
N PRO A 420 -9.64 11.48 -14.15
CA PRO A 420 -10.72 12.18 -14.82
C PRO A 420 -11.09 13.46 -14.06
N LYS A 421 -11.56 14.47 -14.79
CA LYS A 421 -12.10 15.70 -14.20
C LYS A 421 -13.38 15.37 -13.42
N LEU A 422 -13.71 16.17 -12.41
CA LEU A 422 -14.94 16.00 -11.62
C LEU A 422 -16.20 15.92 -12.50
N GLU A 423 -16.29 16.74 -13.53
CA GLU A 423 -17.39 16.70 -14.52
C GLU A 423 -17.55 15.31 -15.14
N THR A 424 -16.46 14.74 -15.63
CA THR A 424 -16.44 13.38 -16.18
C THR A 424 -16.81 12.33 -15.14
N LEU A 425 -16.41 12.49 -13.87
CA LEU A 425 -16.82 11.57 -12.80
C LEU A 425 -18.34 11.65 -12.52
N ILE A 426 -18.92 12.84 -12.55
CA ILE A 426 -20.37 13.04 -12.37
C ILE A 426 -21.14 12.44 -13.55
N GLU A 427 -20.71 12.67 -14.78
CA GLU A 427 -21.29 12.06 -15.99
C GLU A 427 -21.23 10.54 -15.93
N ARG A 428 -20.08 9.99 -15.55
CA ARG A 428 -19.86 8.54 -15.44
C ARG A 428 -20.70 7.87 -14.35
N LEU A 429 -21.13 8.60 -13.33
CA LEU A 429 -22.15 8.10 -12.40
C LEU A 429 -23.46 7.85 -13.13
N GLY A 430 -23.90 8.78 -13.98
CA GLY A 430 -25.09 8.59 -14.83
C GLY A 430 -24.90 7.44 -15.82
N ASP A 431 -23.77 7.39 -16.52
CA ASP A 431 -23.44 6.32 -17.47
C ASP A 431 -23.44 4.95 -16.81
N TYR A 432 -22.96 4.85 -15.56
CA TYR A 432 -22.98 3.60 -14.81
C TYR A 432 -24.40 3.04 -14.65
N TYR A 433 -25.37 3.86 -14.23
CA TYR A 433 -26.76 3.43 -14.12
C TYR A 433 -27.36 3.08 -15.48
N ASN A 434 -27.10 3.90 -16.50
CA ASN A 434 -27.61 3.68 -17.86
C ASN A 434 -27.08 2.38 -18.48
N ASP A 435 -25.79 2.07 -18.31
CA ASP A 435 -25.18 0.84 -18.79
C ASP A 435 -25.75 -0.40 -18.07
N LEU A 436 -26.25 -0.24 -16.84
CA LEU A 436 -26.95 -1.28 -16.10
C LEU A 436 -28.45 -1.36 -16.41
N GLY A 437 -28.99 -0.45 -17.22
CA GLY A 437 -30.41 -0.38 -17.56
C GLY A 437 -31.29 0.17 -16.44
N LEU A 438 -30.69 0.87 -15.48
CA LEU A 438 -31.37 1.47 -14.34
C LEU A 438 -31.57 2.97 -14.57
N GLN A 439 -32.56 3.55 -13.90
CA GLN A 439 -32.74 4.99 -13.91
C GLN A 439 -31.66 5.66 -13.05
N PRO A 440 -30.87 6.59 -13.58
CA PRO A 440 -29.87 7.30 -12.80
C PRO A 440 -30.53 8.22 -11.76
N PRO A 441 -29.84 8.53 -10.65
CA PRO A 441 -30.31 9.52 -9.67
C PRO A 441 -30.18 10.94 -10.24
N THR A 442 -31.05 11.30 -11.18
CA THR A 442 -30.98 12.53 -11.98
C THR A 442 -30.89 13.78 -11.13
N THR A 443 -31.74 13.91 -10.10
CA THR A 443 -31.72 15.07 -9.20
C THR A 443 -30.37 15.25 -8.50
N LEU A 444 -29.73 14.15 -8.07
CA LEU A 444 -28.40 14.19 -7.46
C LEU A 444 -27.34 14.62 -8.48
N ILE A 445 -27.37 14.03 -9.68
CA ILE A 445 -26.42 14.32 -10.75
C ILE A 445 -26.53 15.79 -11.18
N ASP A 446 -27.75 16.29 -11.39
CA ASP A 446 -28.02 17.68 -11.79
C ASP A 446 -27.52 18.67 -10.72
N ASN A 447 -27.79 18.37 -9.44
CA ASN A 447 -27.28 19.17 -8.33
C ASN A 447 -25.75 19.18 -8.29
N LEU A 448 -25.10 18.03 -8.47
CA LEU A 448 -23.64 17.93 -8.52
C LEU A 448 -23.05 18.72 -9.70
N GLN A 449 -23.67 18.67 -10.88
CA GLN A 449 -23.24 19.44 -12.06
C GLN A 449 -23.40 20.95 -11.83
N ASN A 450 -24.51 21.36 -11.21
CA ASN A 450 -24.74 22.75 -10.83
C ASN A 450 -23.65 23.24 -9.88
N TYR A 451 -23.46 22.58 -8.73
CA TYR A 451 -22.45 22.99 -7.75
C TYR A 451 -21.02 22.88 -8.28
N LYS A 452 -20.74 21.95 -9.20
CA LYS A 452 -19.46 21.95 -9.92
C LYS A 452 -19.22 23.27 -10.65
N SER A 453 -20.26 23.79 -11.29
CA SER A 453 -20.19 24.99 -12.12
C SER A 453 -20.11 26.26 -11.28
N ILE A 454 -20.90 26.37 -10.21
CA ILE A 454 -21.02 27.59 -9.42
C ILE A 454 -20.15 27.63 -8.15
N LEU A 455 -19.76 26.49 -7.57
CA LEU A 455 -19.03 26.43 -6.30
C LEU A 455 -17.64 25.80 -6.43
N PHE A 456 -17.52 24.65 -7.10
CA PHE A 456 -16.30 23.83 -7.04
C PHE A 456 -15.17 24.31 -7.97
N ASN A 457 -15.37 25.32 -8.80
CA ASN A 457 -14.36 25.91 -9.68
C ASN A 457 -13.95 27.36 -9.31
N PRO A 458 -13.73 27.72 -8.02
CA PRO A 458 -13.69 29.12 -7.60
C PRO A 458 -12.47 29.90 -8.12
N MET A 459 -11.36 29.24 -8.44
CA MET A 459 -10.11 29.88 -8.90
C MET A 459 -10.04 30.13 -10.42
N SER A 460 -11.06 29.72 -11.19
CA SER A 460 -11.07 29.85 -12.66
C SER A 460 -11.64 31.19 -13.13
N HIS A 461 -12.27 31.93 -12.22
CA HIS A 461 -12.80 33.25 -12.45
C HIS A 461 -11.83 34.25 -11.82
N SER A 462 -10.81 34.64 -12.58
CA SER A 462 -9.95 35.79 -12.28
C SER A 462 -10.69 37.13 -12.47
N ASP A 463 -12.00 37.09 -12.68
CA ASP A 463 -12.89 38.23 -12.64
C ASP A 463 -13.66 38.21 -11.31
N ILE A 464 -13.43 39.26 -10.55
CA ILE A 464 -14.26 39.72 -9.43
C ILE A 464 -15.74 39.66 -9.86
N GLU A 465 -16.63 39.14 -8.97
CA GLU A 465 -18.12 39.07 -9.07
C GLU A 465 -18.82 37.71 -9.33
N SER A 466 -18.48 36.64 -8.60
CA SER A 466 -19.49 35.63 -8.27
C SER A 466 -19.44 35.33 -6.77
N PRO A 467 -20.28 36.01 -5.96
CA PRO A 467 -20.32 35.76 -4.52
C PRO A 467 -20.73 34.31 -4.25
N ILE A 468 -19.84 33.55 -3.59
CA ILE A 468 -20.20 32.24 -3.04
C ILE A 468 -21.13 32.50 -1.85
N TYR A 469 -22.40 32.13 -1.98
CA TYR A 469 -23.37 32.31 -0.90
C TYR A 469 -23.33 31.13 0.07
N LYS A 470 -23.47 31.44 1.37
CA LYS A 470 -23.53 30.44 2.44
C LYS A 470 -24.63 29.38 2.19
N ASN A 471 -25.79 29.80 1.70
CA ASN A 471 -26.91 28.90 1.42
C ASN A 471 -26.57 27.85 0.34
N ASP A 472 -25.83 28.25 -0.70
CA ASP A 472 -25.40 27.33 -1.76
C ASP A 472 -24.42 26.28 -1.22
N LEU A 473 -23.53 26.68 -0.30
CA LEU A 473 -22.65 25.75 0.40
C LEU A 473 -23.43 24.77 1.28
N GLU A 474 -24.43 25.24 2.03
CA GLU A 474 -25.27 24.38 2.88
C GLU A 474 -26.07 23.35 2.07
N LEU A 475 -26.58 23.74 0.90
CA LEU A 475 -27.21 22.82 -0.03
C LEU A 475 -26.19 21.83 -0.63
N ALA A 476 -25.01 22.29 -1.02
CA ALA A 476 -23.93 21.42 -1.50
C ALA A 476 -23.49 20.39 -0.44
N PHE A 477 -23.46 20.77 0.84
CA PHE A 477 -23.25 19.82 1.95
C PHE A 477 -24.33 18.73 2.01
N THR A 478 -25.57 19.08 1.69
CA THR A 478 -26.69 18.14 1.70
C THR A 478 -26.58 17.18 0.50
N THR A 479 -26.31 17.70 -0.69
CA THR A 479 -26.05 16.90 -1.89
C THR A 479 -24.85 15.96 -1.73
N ILE A 480 -23.76 16.41 -1.09
CA ILE A 480 -22.62 15.52 -0.81
C ILE A 480 -22.96 14.44 0.22
N ARG A 481 -23.83 14.74 1.20
CA ARG A 481 -24.33 13.73 2.14
C ARG A 481 -25.18 12.68 1.42
N GLU A 482 -26.04 13.09 0.48
CA GLU A 482 -26.83 12.18 -0.37
C GLU A 482 -25.91 11.31 -1.24
N LEU A 483 -24.90 11.91 -1.89
CA LEU A 483 -23.88 11.17 -2.64
C LEU A 483 -23.14 10.17 -1.75
N ASN A 484 -22.74 10.55 -0.55
CA ASN A 484 -22.05 9.65 0.38
C ASN A 484 -22.94 8.48 0.84
N ALA A 485 -24.24 8.72 0.99
CA ALA A 485 -25.22 7.72 1.40
C ALA A 485 -25.66 6.78 0.26
N ILE A 486 -25.43 7.14 -1.01
CA ILE A 486 -25.86 6.30 -2.13
C ILE A 486 -25.21 4.92 -2.08
N MET A 487 -26.02 3.88 -2.25
CA MET A 487 -25.55 2.52 -2.52
C MET A 487 -25.64 2.31 -4.03
N LEU A 488 -24.49 2.08 -4.66
CA LEU A 488 -24.48 1.79 -6.10
C LEU A 488 -24.94 0.36 -6.36
N PRO A 489 -25.69 0.12 -7.45
CA PRO A 489 -26.03 -1.23 -7.89
C PRO A 489 -24.78 -2.10 -8.07
N VAL A 490 -24.85 -3.36 -7.65
CA VAL A 490 -23.75 -4.32 -7.80
C VAL A 490 -23.92 -5.06 -9.13
N ARG A 491 -22.85 -5.19 -9.91
CA ARG A 491 -22.89 -5.86 -11.21
C ARG A 491 -21.96 -7.07 -11.27
N THR A 492 -22.42 -8.15 -11.88
CA THR A 492 -21.64 -9.37 -12.10
C THR A 492 -21.56 -9.74 -13.58
N LEU A 493 -20.34 -9.99 -14.05
CA LEU A 493 -19.97 -10.62 -15.33
C LEU A 493 -20.86 -11.78 -15.76
N VAL A 494 -21.80 -11.64 -16.71
CA VAL A 494 -22.54 -12.80 -17.27
C VAL A 494 -22.04 -13.15 -18.68
N ILE A 495 -22.08 -12.18 -19.60
CA ILE A 495 -21.64 -12.38 -20.99
C ILE A 495 -20.69 -11.26 -21.36
N LYS A 496 -19.54 -11.63 -21.94
CA LYS A 496 -18.54 -10.66 -22.38
C LYS A 496 -18.89 -10.09 -23.75
N LYS A 497 -18.62 -8.81 -23.95
CA LYS A 497 -18.59 -8.15 -25.25
C LYS A 497 -17.78 -8.98 -26.25
N GLY A 498 -18.30 -9.12 -27.47
CA GLY A 498 -17.69 -9.90 -28.53
C GLY A 498 -18.12 -11.38 -28.55
N THR A 499 -18.92 -11.84 -27.59
CA THR A 499 -19.47 -13.20 -27.63
C THR A 499 -20.42 -13.36 -28.82
N ILE A 500 -20.26 -14.44 -29.59
CA ILE A 500 -21.08 -14.75 -30.77
C ILE A 500 -22.21 -15.69 -30.39
N PHE A 501 -23.42 -15.37 -30.86
CA PHE A 501 -24.62 -16.19 -30.76
C PHE A 501 -25.17 -16.50 -32.15
N THR A 502 -25.75 -17.68 -32.30
CA THR A 502 -26.55 -18.06 -33.46
C THR A 502 -28.03 -17.98 -33.08
N ILE A 503 -28.80 -17.22 -33.84
CA ILE A 503 -30.27 -17.21 -33.77
C ILE A 503 -30.77 -18.29 -34.72
N ASP A 504 -31.63 -19.19 -34.26
CA ASP A 504 -32.34 -20.16 -35.09
C ASP A 504 -33.85 -20.10 -34.81
N VAL A 505 -34.62 -19.76 -35.84
CA VAL A 505 -36.08 -19.67 -35.78
C VAL A 505 -36.69 -20.57 -36.88
N PRO A 506 -36.94 -21.85 -36.58
CA PRO A 506 -37.41 -22.82 -37.57
C PRO A 506 -38.77 -22.49 -38.19
N SER A 507 -39.67 -21.84 -37.45
CA SER A 507 -41.03 -21.49 -37.92
C SER A 507 -41.03 -20.60 -39.17
N ILE A 508 -39.95 -19.83 -39.37
CA ILE A 508 -39.76 -18.96 -40.53
C ILE A 508 -38.50 -19.32 -41.35
N ASN A 509 -37.91 -20.50 -41.14
CA ASN A 509 -36.66 -20.95 -41.76
C ASN A 509 -35.56 -19.87 -41.72
N TYR A 510 -35.35 -19.26 -40.54
CA TYR A 510 -34.45 -18.14 -40.35
C TYR A 510 -33.29 -18.51 -39.44
N THR A 511 -32.07 -18.17 -39.86
CA THR A 511 -30.86 -18.27 -39.03
C THR A 511 -30.05 -16.99 -39.10
N ALA A 512 -29.46 -16.54 -38.00
CA ALA A 512 -28.56 -15.38 -37.99
C ALA A 512 -27.36 -15.57 -37.06
N GLU A 513 -26.27 -14.87 -37.35
CA GLU A 513 -25.12 -14.76 -36.47
C GLU A 513 -25.05 -13.34 -35.92
N VAL A 514 -24.98 -13.22 -34.60
CA VAL A 514 -24.95 -11.94 -33.88
C VAL A 514 -23.80 -11.89 -32.88
N GLU A 515 -23.16 -10.73 -32.74
CA GLU A 515 -22.08 -10.49 -31.78
C GLU A 515 -22.55 -9.52 -30.69
N MET A 516 -22.30 -9.84 -29.42
CA MET A 516 -22.62 -8.95 -28.30
C MET A 516 -21.84 -7.64 -28.38
N ALA A 517 -22.55 -6.51 -28.45
CA ALA A 517 -21.96 -5.18 -28.62
C ALA A 517 -21.39 -4.60 -27.31
N LYS A 518 -21.96 -5.02 -26.18
CA LYS A 518 -21.57 -4.64 -24.82
C LYS A 518 -21.46 -5.88 -23.92
N ASP A 519 -20.79 -5.72 -22.80
CA ASP A 519 -20.85 -6.68 -21.69
C ASP A 519 -22.29 -6.74 -21.15
N ILE A 520 -22.74 -7.93 -20.77
CA ILE A 520 -24.02 -8.15 -20.10
C ILE A 520 -23.74 -8.53 -18.65
N TYR A 521 -24.41 -7.83 -17.75
CA TYR A 521 -24.27 -8.00 -16.32
C TYR A 521 -25.58 -8.47 -15.69
N LYS A 522 -25.45 -9.29 -14.65
CA LYS A 522 -26.48 -9.48 -13.65
C LYS A 522 -26.35 -8.35 -12.64
N VAL A 523 -27.43 -7.63 -12.41
CA VAL A 523 -27.46 -6.39 -11.63
C VAL A 523 -28.30 -6.62 -10.38
N ASP A 524 -27.75 -6.32 -9.23
CA ASP A 524 -28.45 -6.29 -7.94
C ASP A 524 -28.55 -4.84 -7.48
N ASP A 525 -29.77 -4.30 -7.50
CA ASP A 525 -30.10 -2.96 -7.02
C ASP A 525 -31.00 -3.07 -5.78
N ALA A 526 -30.38 -2.98 -4.60
CA ALA A 526 -31.05 -3.10 -3.31
C ALA A 526 -31.92 -4.38 -3.16
N GLY A 527 -31.43 -5.50 -3.70
CA GLY A 527 -32.13 -6.80 -3.68
C GLY A 527 -32.99 -7.05 -4.93
N ASN A 528 -33.18 -6.06 -5.80
CA ASN A 528 -33.87 -6.23 -7.07
C ASN A 528 -32.89 -6.72 -8.13
N ILE A 529 -33.04 -7.98 -8.53
CA ILE A 529 -32.17 -8.60 -9.53
C ILE A 529 -32.72 -8.32 -10.94
N SER A 530 -31.86 -7.80 -11.81
CA SER A 530 -32.16 -7.57 -13.22
C SER A 530 -30.97 -7.93 -14.12
N ILE A 531 -31.17 -7.88 -15.43
CA ILE A 531 -30.13 -8.08 -16.43
C ILE A 531 -29.93 -6.77 -17.18
N SER A 532 -28.68 -6.36 -17.37
CA SER A 532 -28.35 -5.14 -18.10
C SER A 532 -28.82 -5.22 -19.57
N PRO A 533 -29.00 -4.08 -20.25
CA PRO A 533 -29.50 -4.05 -21.62
C PRO A 533 -28.71 -4.94 -22.59
N ILE A 534 -29.43 -5.82 -23.29
CA ILE A 534 -28.86 -6.74 -24.27
C ILE A 534 -28.83 -6.05 -25.63
N VAL A 535 -27.62 -5.83 -26.15
CA VAL A 535 -27.39 -5.14 -27.42
C VAL A 535 -26.38 -5.90 -28.27
N PHE A 536 -26.68 -6.10 -29.55
CA PHE A 536 -25.87 -6.94 -30.44
C PHE A 536 -25.78 -6.38 -31.86
N LEU A 537 -24.74 -6.85 -32.56
CA LEU A 537 -24.40 -6.55 -33.95
C LEU A 537 -24.75 -7.76 -34.81
N PHE A 538 -25.65 -7.61 -35.78
CA PHE A 538 -25.90 -8.66 -36.77
C PHE A 538 -24.73 -8.77 -37.74
N LYS A 539 -24.13 -9.96 -37.82
CA LYS A 539 -23.04 -10.28 -38.76
C LYS A 539 -23.59 -10.84 -40.06
N SER A 540 -24.53 -11.78 -39.95
CA SER A 540 -25.20 -12.40 -41.09
C SER A 540 -26.59 -12.89 -40.72
N TRP A 541 -27.45 -13.05 -41.72
CA TRP A 541 -28.72 -13.74 -41.57
C TRP A 541 -29.15 -14.38 -42.88
N LYS A 542 -29.96 -15.43 -42.77
CA LYS A 542 -30.42 -16.24 -43.89
C LYS A 542 -31.88 -16.61 -43.65
N ARG A 543 -32.72 -16.47 -44.68
CA ARG A 543 -34.13 -16.91 -44.68
C ARG A 543 -34.39 -17.81 -45.89
N GLU A 544 -34.94 -19.00 -45.68
CA GLU A 544 -35.29 -19.96 -46.75
C GLU A 544 -34.19 -20.16 -47.82
N GLY A 545 -32.93 -20.24 -47.39
CA GLY A 545 -31.81 -20.39 -48.33
C GLY A 545 -31.12 -19.09 -48.76
N VAL A 546 -31.79 -17.94 -48.65
CA VAL A 546 -31.32 -16.65 -49.16
C VAL A 546 -30.55 -15.87 -48.08
N GLN A 547 -29.28 -15.57 -48.36
CA GLN A 547 -28.43 -14.74 -47.49
C GLN A 547 -28.84 -13.26 -47.55
N PHE A 548 -28.81 -12.57 -46.41
CA PHE A 548 -29.24 -11.18 -46.26
C PHE A 548 -30.64 -10.93 -46.82
N ALA A 549 -31.56 -11.86 -46.58
CA ALA A 549 -32.92 -11.80 -47.09
C ALA A 549 -33.69 -10.57 -46.58
N ASN A 550 -34.60 -10.07 -47.41
CA ASN A 550 -35.63 -9.10 -47.03
C ASN A 550 -36.57 -9.68 -45.95
N SER A 551 -37.19 -8.82 -45.15
CA SER A 551 -38.12 -9.21 -44.08
C SER A 551 -39.50 -9.66 -44.59
N THR A 552 -39.83 -9.44 -45.87
CA THR A 552 -41.11 -9.83 -46.49
C THR A 552 -40.89 -10.51 -47.85
N GLY A 553 -41.92 -11.19 -48.37
CA GLY A 553 -41.94 -11.78 -49.72
C GLY A 553 -41.70 -13.29 -49.79
N SER A 554 -42.43 -13.97 -50.68
CA SER A 554 -42.36 -15.42 -50.88
C SER A 554 -42.31 -15.76 -52.38
N PRO A 555 -41.16 -16.20 -52.93
CA PRO A 555 -39.89 -16.49 -52.25
C PRO A 555 -39.12 -15.21 -51.80
N PRO A 556 -38.25 -15.29 -50.77
CA PRO A 556 -37.41 -14.18 -50.35
C PRO A 556 -36.46 -13.72 -51.45
N SER A 557 -36.23 -12.41 -51.51
CA SER A 557 -35.12 -11.80 -52.26
C SER A 557 -34.05 -11.29 -51.29
N ALA A 558 -32.80 -11.27 -51.75
CA ALA A 558 -31.69 -10.69 -50.98
C ALA A 558 -31.76 -9.15 -51.01
N LEU A 559 -31.36 -8.52 -49.91
CA LEU A 559 -31.12 -7.07 -49.86
C LEU A 559 -30.02 -6.67 -50.83
N THR A 560 -30.14 -5.45 -51.39
CA THR A 560 -29.03 -4.89 -52.16
C THR A 560 -27.84 -4.59 -51.24
N ASN A 561 -26.64 -4.48 -51.81
CA ASN A 561 -25.46 -4.10 -51.02
C ASN A 561 -25.61 -2.74 -50.33
N ALA A 562 -26.35 -1.80 -50.94
CA ALA A 562 -26.64 -0.49 -50.36
C ALA A 562 -27.56 -0.62 -49.14
N ASP A 563 -28.65 -1.36 -49.25
CA ASP A 563 -29.61 -1.58 -48.15
C ASP A 563 -28.97 -2.36 -47.00
N ARG A 564 -28.12 -3.35 -47.32
CA ARG A 564 -27.33 -4.09 -46.34
C ARG A 564 -26.39 -3.16 -45.56
N LEU A 565 -25.68 -2.26 -46.25
CA LEU A 565 -24.81 -1.29 -45.59
C LEU A 565 -25.61 -0.33 -44.69
N GLN A 566 -26.80 0.10 -45.13
CA GLN A 566 -27.68 0.93 -44.31
C GLN A 566 -28.12 0.20 -43.04
N LYS A 567 -28.52 -1.07 -43.14
CA LYS A 567 -28.89 -1.91 -41.99
C LYS A 567 -27.72 -2.12 -41.02
N ILE A 568 -26.50 -2.27 -41.51
CA ILE A 568 -25.31 -2.35 -40.65
C ILE A 568 -25.06 -1.01 -39.93
N LYS A 569 -25.28 0.14 -40.58
CA LYS A 569 -25.15 1.46 -39.94
C LYS A 569 -26.21 1.73 -38.87
N GLU A 570 -27.36 1.04 -38.91
CA GLU A 570 -28.41 1.13 -37.89
C GLU A 570 -28.10 0.32 -36.61
N SER A 571 -26.99 -0.42 -36.59
CA SER A 571 -26.51 -1.21 -35.45
C SER A 571 -25.76 -0.33 -34.43
N PRO A 572 -25.67 -0.74 -33.14
CA PRO A 572 -26.12 -2.00 -32.58
C PRO A 572 -27.64 -2.01 -32.27
N PHE A 573 -28.25 -3.20 -32.25
CA PHE A 573 -29.68 -3.39 -32.03
C PHE A 573 -29.96 -3.97 -30.64
N GLY A 574 -30.96 -3.42 -29.95
CA GLY A 574 -31.50 -4.02 -28.73
C GLY A 574 -32.42 -5.21 -29.05
N LEU A 575 -32.66 -6.04 -28.05
CA LEU A 575 -33.46 -7.27 -28.18
C LEU A 575 -34.87 -7.04 -28.76
N LEU A 576 -35.60 -6.02 -28.27
CA LEU A 576 -36.93 -5.66 -28.78
C LEU A 576 -36.91 -5.29 -30.26
N LYS A 577 -35.96 -4.43 -30.68
CA LYS A 577 -35.85 -4.01 -32.08
C LYS A 577 -35.51 -5.19 -33.01
N ALA A 578 -34.73 -6.17 -32.53
CA ALA A 578 -34.46 -7.39 -33.27
C ALA A 578 -35.71 -8.29 -33.38
N MET A 579 -36.46 -8.43 -32.29
CA MET A 579 -37.72 -9.16 -32.25
C MET A 579 -38.75 -8.56 -33.22
N ASP A 580 -38.93 -7.24 -33.20
CA ASP A 580 -39.85 -6.54 -34.12
C ASP A 580 -39.48 -6.79 -35.58
N GLY A 581 -38.18 -6.76 -35.90
CA GLY A 581 -37.67 -7.06 -37.23
C GLY A 581 -37.99 -8.48 -37.70
N LEU A 582 -37.87 -9.47 -36.81
CA LEU A 582 -38.23 -10.87 -37.09
C LEU A 582 -39.75 -11.05 -37.21
N ASN A 583 -40.53 -10.34 -36.39
CA ASN A 583 -41.99 -10.42 -36.37
C ASN A 583 -42.65 -9.89 -37.64
N HIS A 584 -41.98 -8.99 -38.38
CA HIS A 584 -42.39 -8.68 -39.76
C HIS A 584 -42.38 -9.92 -40.66
N THR A 585 -41.37 -10.79 -40.53
CA THR A 585 -41.30 -12.06 -41.28
C THR A 585 -42.36 -13.04 -40.78
N CYS A 586 -42.57 -13.14 -39.47
CA CYS A 586 -43.61 -14.01 -38.91
C CYS A 586 -45.00 -13.65 -39.46
N THR A 587 -45.31 -12.35 -39.48
CA THR A 587 -46.59 -11.83 -40.00
C THR A 587 -46.76 -12.11 -41.49
N ASP A 588 -45.73 -11.86 -42.30
CA ASP A 588 -45.71 -12.15 -43.75
C ASP A 588 -45.96 -13.63 -44.06
N ARG A 589 -45.49 -14.53 -43.17
CA ARG A 589 -45.64 -15.98 -43.29
C ARG A 589 -46.89 -16.55 -42.63
N GLY A 590 -47.72 -15.72 -42.01
CA GLY A 590 -48.91 -16.17 -41.29
C GLY A 590 -48.61 -17.08 -40.11
N VAL A 591 -47.43 -16.96 -39.49
CA VAL A 591 -47.05 -17.69 -38.28
C VAL A 591 -47.11 -16.79 -37.05
N ALA A 592 -47.18 -17.40 -35.87
CA ALA A 592 -47.21 -16.65 -34.61
C ALA A 592 -45.97 -15.75 -34.47
N ILE A 593 -46.17 -14.54 -33.96
CA ILE A 593 -45.09 -13.62 -33.62
C ILE A 593 -44.29 -14.15 -32.44
N LEU A 594 -42.99 -13.88 -32.45
CA LEU A 594 -42.06 -14.22 -31.38
C LEU A 594 -42.24 -13.28 -30.19
N THR A 595 -42.16 -13.87 -29.00
CA THR A 595 -41.97 -13.19 -27.72
C THR A 595 -40.48 -12.99 -27.40
N GLU A 596 -40.17 -12.12 -26.45
CA GLU A 596 -38.78 -11.87 -26.01
C GLU A 596 -38.11 -13.14 -25.46
N GLU A 597 -38.87 -13.97 -24.72
CA GLU A 597 -38.40 -15.23 -24.17
C GLU A 597 -38.07 -16.24 -25.28
N GLU A 598 -38.93 -16.37 -26.29
CA GLU A 598 -38.69 -17.24 -27.44
C GLU A 598 -37.46 -16.80 -28.23
N LEU A 599 -37.25 -15.48 -28.40
CA LEU A 599 -36.04 -14.98 -29.05
C LEU A 599 -34.78 -15.30 -28.23
N LYS A 600 -34.83 -15.15 -26.90
CA LYS A 600 -33.71 -15.52 -26.00
C LYS A 600 -33.41 -17.02 -26.07
N LYS A 601 -34.42 -17.89 -26.16
CA LYS A 601 -34.25 -19.35 -26.33
C LYS A 601 -33.71 -19.71 -27.72
N ALA A 602 -34.06 -18.95 -28.75
CA ALA A 602 -33.56 -19.12 -30.11
C ALA A 602 -32.09 -18.68 -30.28
N MET A 603 -31.57 -17.83 -29.38
CA MET A 603 -30.19 -17.36 -29.37
C MET A 603 -29.29 -18.36 -28.65
N ASN A 604 -28.42 -19.07 -29.36
CA ASN A 604 -27.59 -20.14 -28.81
C ASN A 604 -26.08 -19.83 -28.93
N THR A 605 -25.31 -20.19 -27.90
CA THR A 605 -23.84 -20.17 -27.93
C THR A 605 -23.29 -21.37 -27.15
N SER A 606 -22.32 -22.08 -27.72
CA SER A 606 -21.58 -23.16 -27.05
C SER A 606 -22.45 -24.20 -26.30
N GLY A 607 -23.66 -24.49 -26.80
CA GLY A 607 -24.58 -25.48 -26.24
C GLY A 607 -25.62 -24.96 -25.24
N ASN A 608 -25.61 -23.67 -24.87
CA ASN A 608 -26.63 -23.05 -24.01
C ASN A 608 -27.36 -21.92 -24.77
N SER A 609 -28.63 -21.70 -24.44
CA SER A 609 -29.35 -20.53 -24.94
C SER A 609 -28.99 -19.27 -24.13
N LEU A 610 -29.23 -18.10 -24.72
CA LEU A 610 -29.13 -16.82 -24.03
C LEU A 610 -30.07 -16.81 -22.82
N PHE A 611 -31.26 -17.41 -22.94
CA PHE A 611 -32.21 -17.57 -21.85
C PHE A 611 -31.59 -18.33 -20.66
N ASP A 612 -30.98 -19.49 -20.90
CA ASP A 612 -30.38 -20.31 -19.84
C ASP A 612 -29.18 -19.62 -19.18
N THR A 613 -28.49 -18.76 -19.94
CA THR A 613 -27.29 -18.07 -19.47
C THR A 613 -27.62 -16.87 -18.56
N ILE A 614 -28.80 -16.25 -18.73
CA ILE A 614 -29.22 -15.05 -17.99
C ILE A 614 -30.33 -15.31 -16.96
N ALA A 615 -30.96 -16.48 -16.98
CA ALA A 615 -31.88 -16.96 -15.93
C ALA A 615 -31.09 -17.27 -14.65
#